data_AF-A0A1T4U8R6-F1
#
_entry.id   AF-A0A1T4U8R6-F1
#
_cell.length_a   1.000
_cell.length_b   1.000
_cell.length_c   1.000
_cell.angle_alpha   90.00
_cell.angle_beta   90.00
_cell.angle_gamma   90.00
#
_symmetry.space_group_name_H-M   'P 1'
#
loop_
_entity.id
_entity.type
_entity.pdbx_description
1 polymer ?
#
loop_
_entity_poly.entity_id
_entity_poly.type
_entity_poly.pdbx_seq_one_letter_code
_entity_poly.pdbx_strand_id
1 'polypeptide(L)'
;MMEISFIAALAIFAATMTGTPGPNNMMLTASGANFGYKRTIPHLLGISVGVALLIALVAAGLGAVFKMYPWVQEGLKYIASAYLLYLA
;
A
#
# COMPACT_ATOMS: atom_id res chain seq x y z
N MET A 1 -2.92 -20.01 20.86
CA MET A 1 -2.59 -20.74 19.61
C MET A 1 -3.22 -19.96 18.48
N MET A 2 -2.53 -19.72 17.37
CA MET A 2 -3.11 -18.96 16.26
C MET A 2 -4.17 -19.83 15.58
N GLU A 3 -5.43 -19.41 15.60
CA GLU A 3 -6.57 -20.16 15.05
C GLU A 3 -6.38 -20.43 13.54
N ILE A 4 -6.71 -21.64 13.08
CA ILE A 4 -6.58 -22.02 11.65
C ILE A 4 -7.38 -21.07 10.76
N SER A 5 -8.55 -20.63 11.22
CA SER A 5 -9.39 -19.65 10.53
C SER A 5 -8.68 -18.32 10.29
N PHE A 6 -7.83 -17.88 11.23
CA PHE A 6 -7.06 -16.64 11.07
C PHE A 6 -5.97 -16.79 9.99
N ILE A 7 -5.24 -17.91 10.01
CA ILE A 7 -4.21 -18.20 9.00
C ILE A 7 -4.85 -18.29 7.61
N ALA A 8 -5.99 -18.97 7.49
CA ALA A 8 -6.73 -19.09 6.24
C ALA A 8 -7.19 -17.72 5.71
N ALA A 9 -7.76 -16.87 6.58
CA ALA A 9 -8.17 -15.52 6.21
C ALA A 9 -6.98 -14.66 5.75
N LEU A 10 -5.85 -14.74 6.47
CA LEU A 10 -4.63 -14.01 6.13
C LEU A 10 -4.06 -14.47 4.79
N ALA A 11 -4.05 -15.78 4.52
CA ALA A 11 -3.56 -16.34 3.27
C ALA A 11 -4.40 -15.87 2.06
N ILE A 12 -5.74 -15.89 2.19
CA ILE A 12 -6.65 -15.40 1.15
C ILE A 12 -6.45 -13.89 0.91
N PHE A 13 -6.33 -13.12 1.99
CA PHE A 13 -6.07 -11.68 1.92
C PHE A 13 -4.74 -11.40 1.21
N ALA A 14 -3.66 -12.07 1.60
CA ALA A 14 -2.34 -11.89 1.01
C ALA A 14 -2.31 -12.28 -0.47
N ALA A 15 -2.94 -13.40 -0.85
CA ALA A 15 -3.05 -13.83 -2.24
C ALA A 15 -3.81 -12.80 -3.10
N THR A 16 -4.93 -12.30 -2.59
CA THR A 16 -5.74 -11.29 -3.30
C THR A 16 -5.00 -9.95 -3.41
N MET A 17 -4.37 -9.49 -2.32
CA MET A 17 -3.62 -8.24 -2.28
C MET A 17 -2.37 -8.27 -3.16
N THR A 18 -1.72 -9.42 -3.30
CA THR A 18 -0.51 -9.56 -4.14
C THR A 18 -0.88 -9.79 -5.61
N GLY A 19 -1.94 -10.58 -5.87
CA GLY A 19 -2.36 -10.95 -7.21
C GLY A 19 -3.10 -9.83 -7.97
N THR A 20 -3.63 -8.83 -7.27
CA THR A 20 -4.26 -7.66 -7.91
C THR A 20 -3.20 -6.65 -8.36
N PRO A 21 -3.32 -6.09 -9.58
CA PRO A 21 -2.40 -5.09 -10.08
C PRO A 21 -2.66 -3.76 -9.35
N GLY A 22 -1.95 -3.54 -8.25
CA GLY A 22 -1.84 -2.24 -7.58
C GLY A 22 -0.54 -1.52 -7.96
N PRO A 23 -0.44 -0.19 -7.77
CA PRO A 23 0.76 0.58 -8.09
C PRO A 23 2.04 -0.03 -7.50
N ASN A 24 2.02 -0.37 -6.21
CA ASN A 24 3.19 -0.93 -5.53
C ASN A 24 3.60 -2.30 -6.09
N ASN A 25 2.63 -3.17 -6.38
CA ASN A 25 2.90 -4.49 -6.95
C ASN A 25 3.39 -4.41 -8.39
N MET A 26 2.81 -3.50 -9.19
CA MET A 26 3.24 -3.23 -10.57
C MET A 26 4.65 -2.63 -10.60
N MET A 27 4.94 -1.67 -9.71
CA MET A 27 6.27 -1.07 -9.58
C MET A 27 7.32 -2.10 -9.14
N LEU A 28 7.00 -2.99 -8.19
CA LEU A 28 7.89 -4.08 -7.79
C LEU A 28 8.08 -5.12 -8.91
N THR A 29 7.03 -5.43 -9.66
CA THR A 29 7.09 -6.35 -10.81
C THR A 29 7.98 -5.76 -11.91
N ALA A 30 7.78 -4.50 -12.26
CA ALA A 30 8.60 -3.77 -13.23
C ALA A 30 10.04 -3.61 -12.73
N SER A 31 10.26 -3.30 -11.45
CA SER A 31 11.59 -3.21 -10.87
C SER A 31 12.30 -4.57 -10.88
N GLY A 32 11.58 -5.64 -10.54
CA GLY A 32 12.10 -7.01 -10.56
C GLY A 32 12.47 -7.46 -11.97
N ALA A 33 11.64 -7.14 -12.97
CA ALA A 33 11.87 -7.46 -14.37
C ALA A 33 13.04 -6.66 -14.98
N ASN A 34 13.17 -5.37 -14.66
CA ASN A 34 14.19 -4.51 -15.26
C ASN A 34 15.54 -4.52 -14.51
N PHE A 35 15.53 -4.60 -13.18
CA PHE A 35 16.73 -4.45 -12.34
C PHE A 35 17.14 -5.75 -11.61
N GLY A 36 16.28 -6.77 -11.61
CA GLY A 36 16.50 -8.04 -10.94
C GLY A 36 16.10 -8.03 -9.45
N TYR A 37 16.01 -9.23 -8.86
CA TYR A 37 15.51 -9.44 -7.49
C TYR A 37 16.32 -8.68 -6.43
N LYS A 38 17.66 -8.84 -6.43
CA LYS A 38 18.54 -8.25 -5.39
C LYS A 38 18.45 -6.72 -5.34
N ARG A 39 18.30 -6.06 -6.49
CA ARG A 39 18.19 -4.59 -6.58
C ARG A 39 16.77 -4.08 -6.27
N THR A 40 15.78 -4.96 -6.26
CA THR A 40 14.40 -4.63 -5.90
C THR A 40 14.14 -4.73 -4.40
N ILE A 41 15.01 -5.40 -3.63
CA ILE A 41 14.89 -5.51 -2.15
C ILE A 41 14.83 -4.11 -1.47
N PRO A 42 15.71 -3.13 -1.78
CA PRO A 42 15.60 -1.80 -1.21
C PRO A 42 14.27 -1.10 -1.53
N HIS A 43 13.74 -1.30 -2.74
CA HIS A 43 12.44 -0.77 -3.14
C HIS A 43 11.31 -1.38 -2.28
N LEU A 44 11.33 -2.70 -2.08
CA LEU A 44 10.38 -3.40 -1.23
C LEU A 44 10.44 -2.91 0.22
N LEU A 45 11.64 -2.76 0.78
CA LEU A 45 11.82 -2.24 2.14
C LEU A 45 11.33 -0.79 2.25
N GLY A 46 11.57 0.05 1.24
CA GLY A 46 11.03 1.40 1.17
C GLY A 46 9.51 1.44 1.25
N ILE A 47 8.83 0.55 0.51
CA ILE A 47 7.37 0.40 0.59
C ILE A 47 6.95 -0.03 2.01
N SER A 48 7.58 -1.05 2.58
CA SER A 48 7.24 -1.54 3.93
C SER A 48 7.40 -0.47 5.01
N VAL A 49 8.51 0.28 4.99
CA VAL A 49 8.76 1.37 5.93
C VAL A 49 7.78 2.51 5.73
N GLY A 50 7.48 2.88 4.48
CA GLY A 50 6.48 3.90 4.17
C GLY A 50 5.09 3.55 4.69
N VAL A 51 4.66 2.30 4.53
CA VAL A 51 3.37 1.81 5.06
C VAL A 51 3.36 1.82 6.59
N ALA A 52 4.44 1.36 7.24
CA ALA A 52 4.54 1.39 8.70
C ALA A 52 4.47 2.82 9.24
N LEU A 53 5.17 3.76 8.60
CA LEU A 53 5.14 5.17 8.97
C LEU A 53 3.73 5.77 8.78
N LEU A 54 3.06 5.48 7.66
CA LEU A 54 1.70 5.94 7.41
C LEU A 54 0.74 5.46 8.51
N ILE A 55 0.80 4.17 8.86
CA ILE A 55 -0.03 3.60 9.94
C ILE A 55 0.28 4.29 11.27
N ALA A 56 1.56 4.50 11.58
CA ALA A 56 1.97 5.18 12.81
C ALA A 56 1.44 6.62 12.88
N LEU A 57 1.50 7.38 11.78
CA LEU A 57 0.98 8.74 11.71
C LEU A 57 -0.55 8.79 11.85
N VAL A 58 -1.26 7.86 11.20
CA VAL A 58 -2.71 7.74 11.35
C VAL A 58 -3.09 7.40 12.79
N ALA A 59 -2.38 6.44 13.41
CA ALA A 59 -2.58 6.07 14.80
C ALA A 59 -2.24 7.21 15.78
N ALA A 60 -1.24 8.04 15.45
CA ALA A 60 -0.85 9.22 16.25
C ALA A 60 -1.87 10.38 16.15
N GLY A 61 -2.87 10.29 15.27
CA GLY A 61 -3.96 11.26 15.21
C GLY A 61 -4.11 12.01 13.89
N LEU A 62 -3.36 11.67 12.83
CA LEU A 62 -3.56 12.27 11.51
C LEU A 62 -5.00 12.07 10.99
N GLY A 63 -5.66 10.98 11.40
CA GLY A 63 -7.08 10.74 11.10
C GLY A 63 -8.02 11.82 11.67
N ALA A 64 -7.66 12.50 12.76
CA ALA A 64 -8.45 13.59 13.32
C ALA A 64 -8.39 14.85 12.44
N VAL A 65 -7.25 15.10 11.78
CA VAL A 65 -7.09 16.21 10.82
C VAL A 65 -8.04 16.05 9.64
N PHE A 66 -8.16 14.83 9.10
CA PHE A 66 -9.11 14.55 8.00
C PHE A 66 -10.57 14.70 8.42
N LYS A 67 -10.91 14.45 9.69
CA LYS A 67 -12.26 14.73 10.22
C LYS A 67 -12.54 16.23 10.35
N MET A 68 -11.53 17.02 10.73
CA MET A 68 -11.67 18.48 10.87
C MET A 68 -11.69 19.19 9.51
N TYR A 69 -10.97 18.67 8.52
CA TYR A 69 -10.91 19.22 7.16
C TYR A 69 -11.29 18.17 6.10
N PRO A 70 -12.59 17.83 5.95
CA PRO A 70 -13.03 16.78 5.03
C PRO A 70 -12.65 17.02 3.56
N TRP A 71 -12.61 18.28 3.14
CA TRP A 71 -12.24 18.71 1.79
C TRP A 71 -10.80 18.34 1.42
N VAL A 72 -9.89 18.23 2.39
CA VAL A 72 -8.52 17.76 2.15
C VAL A 72 -8.51 16.29 1.76
N GLN A 73 -9.27 15.46 2.45
CA GLN A 73 -9.41 14.03 2.12
C GLN A 73 -10.07 13.83 0.75
N GLU A 74 -11.08 14.64 0.44
CA GLU A 74 -11.79 14.59 -0.84
C GLU A 74 -10.88 15.02 -2.01
N GLY A 75 -10.13 16.12 -1.86
CA GLY A 75 -9.14 16.54 -2.85
C GLY A 75 -8.05 15.49 -3.07
N LEU A 76 -7.51 14.92 -2.00
CA LEU A 76 -6.55 13.81 -2.05
C LEU A 76 -7.11 12.60 -2.81
N LYS A 77 -8.39 12.26 -2.58
CA LYS A 77 -9.05 11.16 -3.29
C LYS A 77 -9.08 11.41 -4.79
N TYR A 78 -9.50 12.59 -5.24
CA TYR A 78 -9.54 12.92 -6.67
C TYR A 78 -8.14 12.94 -7.30
N ILE A 79 -7.16 13.55 -6.63
CA ILE A 79 -5.77 13.59 -7.11
C ILE A 79 -5.18 12.19 -7.20
N ALA A 80 -5.36 11.37 -6.17
CA ALA A 80 -4.87 9.99 -6.15
C ALA A 80 -5.56 9.16 -7.24
N SER A 81 -6.87 9.26 -7.41
CA SER A 81 -7.59 8.57 -8.49
C SER A 81 -7.10 8.99 -9.87
N ALA A 82 -6.87 10.28 -10.12
CA ALA A 82 -6.32 10.77 -11.38
C ALA A 82 -4.90 10.24 -11.63
N TYR A 83 -4.06 10.22 -10.58
CA TYR A 83 -2.72 9.64 -10.67
C TYR A 83 -2.75 8.13 -10.94
N LEU A 84 -3.67 7.39 -10.32
CA LEU A 84 -3.86 5.96 -10.59
C LEU A 84 -4.30 5.71 -12.03
N LEU A 85 -5.20 6.55 -12.56
CA LEU A 85 -5.62 6.47 -13.98
C LEU A 85 -4.47 6.77 -14.95
N TYR A 86 -3.54 7.64 -14.56
CA TYR A 86 -2.33 7.91 -15.34
C TYR A 86 -1.34 6.73 -15.32
N LEU A 87 -1.27 6.02 -14.20
CA LEU A 87 -0.34 4.89 -14.00
C LEU A 87 -0.89 3.55 -14.55
N ALA A 88 -2.20 3.42 -14.66
CA ALA A 88 -2.91 2.26 -15.21
C ALA A 88 -2.77 2.18 -16.74
#